data_AF-A0A6A6F290-F1
#
_entry.id   AF-A0A6A6F290-F1
#
_cell.length_a   1.000
_cell.length_b   1.000
_cell.length_c   1.000
_cell.angle_alpha   90.00
_cell.angle_beta   90.00
_cell.angle_gamma   90.00
#
_symmetry.space_group_name_H-M   'P 1'
#
loop_
_entity.id
_entity.type
_entity.pdbx_description
1 polymer ?
#
loop_
_entity_poly.entity_id
_entity_poly.type
_entity_poly.pdbx_seq_one_letter_code
_entity_poly.pdbx_strand_id
1 'polypeptide(L)' 'VFDSILVIIDRLSKIALYILAIVKDFAKSFFENIVVKYDTLIGIILDRGSLFTSNF' A
#
# COMPACT_ATOMS: atom_id res chain seq x y z
N VAL A 1 -3.26 -13.32 -12.92
CA VAL A 1 -2.47 -14.02 -11.89
C VAL A 1 -1.67 -12.95 -11.18
N PHE A 2 -1.85 -12.78 -9.87
CA PHE A 2 -1.11 -11.79 -9.09
C PHE A 2 0.36 -12.22 -8.99
N ASP A 3 1.29 -11.28 -9.12
CA ASP A 3 2.73 -11.55 -9.07
C ASP A 3 3.40 -10.99 -7.80
N SER A 4 2.63 -10.32 -6.93
CA SER A 4 3.16 -9.69 -5.73
C SER A 4 2.10 -9.51 -4.63
N ILE A 5 2.59 -9.32 -3.40
CA ILE A 5 1.77 -9.08 -2.20
C ILE A 5 2.16 -7.73 -1.62
N LEU A 6 1.18 -6.85 -1.44
CA LEU A 6 1.34 -5.60 -0.70
C LEU A 6 0.96 -5.83 0.76
N VAL A 7 1.89 -5.54 1.67
CA VAL A 7 1.69 -5.67 3.11
C VAL A 7 1.58 -4.29 3.73
N ILE A 8 0.50 -4.08 4.49
CA ILE A 8 0.17 -2.77 5.05
C ILE A 8 -0.05 -2.95 6.55
N ILE A 9 0.68 -2.19 7.35
CA ILE A 9 0.68 -2.32 8.80
C ILE A 9 0.21 -1.02 9.41
N ASP A 10 -0.90 -1.07 10.14
CA ASP A 10 -1.28 0.01 11.03
C ASP A 10 -0.40 -0.06 12.28
N ARG A 11 0.43 0.97 12.48
CA ARG A 11 1.38 1.03 13.60
C ARG A 11 0.70 1.24 14.95
N LEU A 12 -0.52 1.78 14.99
CA LEU A 12 -1.27 2.01 16.22
C LEU A 12 -1.96 0.72 16.67
N SER A 13 -2.84 0.16 15.83
CA SER A 13 -3.60 -1.05 16.16
C SER A 13 -2.80 -2.35 16.03
N LYS A 14 -1.62 -2.30 15.42
CA LYS A 14 -0.78 -3.47 15.08
C LYS A 14 -1.47 -4.47 14.16
N ILE A 15 -2.48 -4.03 13.41
CA ILE A 15 -3.18 -4.84 12.42
C ILE A 15 -2.37 -4.85 11.12
N ALA A 16 -2.27 -6.02 10.49
CA ALA A 16 -1.68 -6.20 9.18
C ALA A 16 -2.77 -6.53 8.15
N LEU A 17 -2.67 -5.93 6.97
CA LEU A 17 -3.47 -6.26 5.79
C LEU A 17 -2.56 -6.70 4.66
N TYR A 18 -3.11 -7.56 3.82
CA TYR A 18 -2.43 -8.14 2.68
C TYR A 18 -3.31 -7.97 1.45
N ILE A 19 -2.75 -7.39 0.40
CA ILE A 19 -3.44 -7.20 -0.88
C ILE A 19 -2.64 -7.94 -1.94
N LEU A 20 -3.30 -8.87 -2.63
CA LEU A 20 -2.76 -9.49 -3.83
C LEU A 20 -2.88 -8.49 -4.98
N ALA A 21 -1.76 -8.15 -5.61
CA ALA A 21 -1.74 -7.13 -6.66
C ALA A 21 -0.75 -7.50 -7.77
N ILE A 22 -0.93 -6.87 -8.93
CA ILE A 22 0.06 -6.88 -10.01
C ILE A 22 0.97 -5.68 -9.78
N VAL A 23 2.31 -5.86 -9.81
CA VAL A 23 3.30 -4.82 -9.48
C VAL A 23 3.01 -3.46 -10.12
N LYS A 24 2.62 -3.44 -11.40
CA LYS A 24 2.33 -2.21 -12.15
C LYS A 24 1.19 -1.36 -11.56
N ASP A 25 0.28 -1.99 -10.81
CA ASP A 25 -0.92 -1.38 -10.25
C ASP A 25 -0.81 -1.18 -8.73
N PHE A 26 0.38 -1.35 -8.13
CA PHE A 26 0.58 -1.30 -6.67
C PHE A 26 0.17 0.02 -6.03
N ALA A 27 0.66 1.14 -6.56
CA ALA A 27 0.36 2.46 -6.01
C ALA A 27 -1.14 2.76 -6.08
N LYS A 28 -1.77 2.49 -7.22
CA LYS A 28 -3.21 2.64 -7.40
C LYS A 28 -4.00 1.76 -6.43
N SER A 29 -3.67 0.47 -6.35
CA SER A 29 -4.31 -0.48 -5.45
C SER A 29 -4.16 -0.07 -3.99
N PHE A 30 -2.98 0.45 -3.60
CA PHE A 30 -2.74 0.97 -2.26
C PHE A 30 -3.68 2.14 -1.93
N PHE A 31 -3.75 3.16 -2.78
CA PHE A 31 -4.59 4.33 -2.52
C PHE A 31 -6.08 3.97 -2.50
N GLU A 32 -6.56 3.18 -3.46
CA GLU A 32 -7.97 2.77 -3.53
C GLU A 32 -8.40 1.94 -2.30
N ASN A 33 -7.54 1.04 -1.81
CA ASN A 33 -7.91 0.15 -0.71
C ASN A 33 -7.65 0.73 0.68
N ILE A 34 -6.65 1.61 0.82
CA ILE A 34 -6.28 2.15 2.14
C ILE A 34 -6.92 3.49 2.40
N VAL A 35 -6.93 4.43 1.45
CA VAL A 35 -7.53 5.75 1.70
C VAL A 35 -9.02 5.59 1.98
N VAL A 36 -9.71 4.74 1.22
CA VAL A 36 -11.14 4.47 1.43
C VAL A 36 -11.42 3.77 2.76
N LYS A 37 -10.49 2.93 3.24
CA LYS A 37 -10.71 2.09 4.43
C LYS A 37 -10.27 2.74 5.74
N TYR A 38 -9.32 3.66 5.69
CA TYR A 38 -8.71 4.28 6.87
C TYR A 38 -8.97 5.79 6.96
N ASP A 39 -9.87 6.32 6.13
CA ASP A 39 -10.33 7.73 6.05
C ASP A 39 -9.21 8.74 5.76
N THR A 40 -8.29 8.93 6.71
CA THR A 40 -7.20 9.90 6.59
C THR A 40 -5.91 9.32 7.16
N LEU A 41 -4.98 9.00 6.25
CA LEU A 41 -3.60 8.65 6.59
C LEU A 41 -2.87 9.93 7.02
N ILE A 42 -2.48 10.01 8.30
CA ILE A 42 -1.64 11.11 8.81
C ILE A 42 -0.23 11.06 8.20
N GLY A 43 0.22 9.87 7.78
CA GLY A 43 1.48 9.69 7.09
C GLY A 43 1.68 8.24 6.65
N ILE A 44 2.50 8.05 5.63
CA ILE A 44 2.86 6.74 5.10
C ILE A 44 4.38 6.60 5.22
N ILE A 45 4.84 5.48 5.76
CA ILE A 45 6.25 5.12 5.80
C ILE A 45 6.43 3.95 4.85
N LEU A 46 7.20 4.18 3.79
CA LEU A 46 7.54 3.18 2.78
C LEU A 46 9.05 2.98 2.75
N ASP A 47 9.49 1.92 2.09
CA ASP A 47 10.89 1.77 1.75
C ASP A 47 11.29 2.76 0.64
N ARG A 48 12.58 2.73 0.25
CA ARG A 48 13.08 3.50 -0.91
C ARG A 48 12.90 2.74 -2.22
N GLY A 49 11.91 1.87 -2.31
CA GLY A 49 11.64 1.06 -3.49
C GLY A 49 11.19 1.92 -4.67
N SER A 50 11.67 1.57 -5.86
CA SER A 50 11.35 2.30 -7.10
C SER A 50 9.85 2.39 -7.39
N LEU A 51 9.07 1.41 -6.93
CA LEU A 51 7.61 1.34 -7.06
C LEU A 51 6.85 2.43 -6.30
N PHE A 52 7.47 3.04 -5.30
CA PHE A 52 6.87 4.11 -4.49
C PHE A 52 7.60 5.45 -4.61
N THR A 53 8.74 5.47 -5.31
CA THR A 53 9.52 6.69 -5.57
C THR A 53 9.50 7.10 -7.04
N SER A 54 8.82 6.37 -7.92
CA SER A 54 8.63 6.81 -9.31
C SER A 54 7.71 8.02 -9.37
N ASN A 55 8.02 8.97 -10.26
CA ASN A 55 7.09 10.04 -10.65
C ASN A 55 5.90 9.41 -11.38
N PHE A 56 4.89 9.00 -10.62
CA PHE A 56 3.61 8.53 -11.18
C PHE A 56 2.90 9.65 -11.94
#